data_AF-A0A317XBV4-F1
#
_entry.id   AF-A0A317XBV4-F1
#
_cell.length_a   1.000
_cell.length_b   1.000
_cell.length_c   1.000
_cell.angle_alpha   90.00
_cell.angle_beta   90.00
_cell.angle_gamma   90.00
#
_symmetry.space_group_name_H-M   'P 1'
#
loop_
_entity.id
_entity.type
_entity.pdbx_description
1 polymer ?
#
loop_
_entity_poly.entity_id
_entity_poly.type
_entity_poly.pdbx_seq_one_letter_code
_entity_poly.pdbx_strand_id
1 'polypeptide(L)'
;MGRLTEYQVIGRHLPTEANPTPKLYRMRIFAPNTVVAKSRFWYFLTQLRKVKKANGEIVSINVINEKRPTKVKNFGIWLRYDSRSGTHNMYKEFREMSRTEAVEALYQDMAARHRARFGSIHILKVVEIDNADTIRRPYIKQLLSKNLKFPLPHRDSGSKKVFAYSRPSTFA
;
A
#
# COMPACT_ATOMS: atom_id res chain seq x y z
N MET A 1 0.88 6.66 -10.79
CA MET A 1 0.96 5.18 -10.67
C MET A 1 -0.46 4.66 -10.80
N GLY A 2 -0.71 3.57 -11.54
CA GLY A 2 -2.06 3.01 -11.63
C GLY A 2 -2.51 2.35 -10.32
N ARG A 3 -3.80 2.05 -10.21
CA ARG A 3 -4.42 1.37 -9.04
C ARG A 3 -3.61 0.12 -8.66
N LEU A 4 -3.27 0.00 -7.39
CA LEU A 4 -2.46 -1.12 -6.91
C LEU A 4 -3.31 -2.37 -6.71
N THR A 5 -2.77 -3.51 -7.15
CA THR A 5 -3.29 -4.85 -6.86
C THR A 5 -2.29 -5.57 -5.99
N GLU A 6 -2.78 -6.40 -5.07
CA GLU A 6 -1.94 -7.23 -4.26
C GLU A 6 -1.74 -8.60 -4.89
N TYR A 7 -0.47 -9.00 -5.03
CA TYR A 7 -0.06 -10.27 -5.60
C TYR A 7 0.66 -11.12 -4.56
N GLN A 8 0.31 -12.39 -4.48
CA GLN A 8 1.18 -13.43 -3.95
C GLN A 8 2.11 -13.90 -5.07
N VAL A 9 3.41 -13.65 -4.92
CA VAL A 9 4.42 -14.17 -5.84
C VAL A 9 5.23 -15.24 -5.13
N ILE A 10 5.29 -16.43 -5.73
CA ILE A 10 6.11 -17.56 -5.24
C ILE A 10 7.17 -17.86 -6.28
N GLY A 11 8.42 -17.98 -5.83
CA GLY A 11 9.54 -18.37 -6.68
C GLY A 11 10.57 -19.19 -5.92
N ARG A 12 11.47 -19.83 -6.67
CA ARG A 12 12.55 -20.66 -6.15
C ARG A 12 13.79 -20.57 -7.04
N HIS A 13 14.89 -21.16 -6.60
CA HIS A 13 16.00 -21.48 -7.50
C HIS A 13 15.56 -22.49 -8.55
N LEU A 14 16.22 -22.48 -9.70
CA LEU A 14 16.09 -23.58 -10.65
C LEU A 14 16.52 -24.89 -9.98
N PRO A 15 15.71 -25.96 -10.07
CA PRO A 15 16.12 -27.29 -9.61
C PRO A 15 17.42 -27.74 -10.29
N THR A 16 18.32 -28.34 -9.50
CA THR A 16 19.55 -28.96 -10.00
C THR A 16 19.61 -30.41 -9.55
N GLU A 17 20.48 -31.23 -10.15
CA GLU A 17 20.66 -32.63 -9.73
C GLU A 17 21.01 -32.74 -8.24
N ALA A 18 21.86 -31.82 -7.75
CA ALA A 18 22.24 -31.75 -6.33
C ALA A 18 21.11 -31.24 -5.42
N ASN A 19 20.12 -30.52 -5.95
CA ASN A 19 18.98 -30.01 -5.19
C ASN A 19 17.69 -30.01 -6.05
N PRO A 20 17.02 -31.17 -6.15
CA PRO A 20 15.85 -31.32 -7.00
C PRO A 20 14.61 -30.59 -6.45
N THR A 21 14.59 -30.31 -5.14
CA THR A 21 13.47 -29.61 -4.48
C THR A 21 13.94 -28.34 -3.75
N PRO A 22 14.30 -27.27 -4.49
CA PRO A 22 14.71 -26.01 -3.87
C PRO A 22 13.59 -25.39 -3.03
N LYS A 23 13.99 -24.68 -1.97
CA LYS A 23 13.06 -23.98 -1.06
C LYS A 23 12.23 -22.95 -1.81
N LEU A 24 10.93 -22.93 -1.54
CA LEU A 24 9.99 -21.96 -2.08
C LEU A 24 10.00 -20.67 -1.24
N TYR A 25 10.12 -19.54 -1.91
CA TYR A 25 10.02 -18.21 -1.31
C TYR A 25 8.72 -17.54 -1.74
N ARG A 26 7.97 -16.99 -0.79
CA ARG A 26 6.71 -16.29 -1.02
C ARG A 26 6.80 -14.85 -0.57
N MET A 27 6.34 -13.92 -1.41
CA MET A 27 6.18 -12.51 -1.05
C MET A 27 4.78 -12.01 -1.41
N ARG A 28 4.31 -11.03 -0.64
CA ARG A 28 3.11 -10.25 -0.96
C ARG A 28 3.58 -8.91 -1.54
N ILE A 29 3.19 -8.62 -2.77
CA ILE A 29 3.68 -7.46 -3.52
C ILE A 29 2.49 -6.62 -3.96
N PHE A 30 2.54 -5.32 -3.67
CA PHE A 30 1.59 -4.35 -4.19
C PHE A 30 2.15 -3.75 -5.47
N ALA A 31 1.44 -3.95 -6.58
CA ALA A 31 1.89 -3.53 -7.90
C ALA A 31 0.69 -3.25 -8.82
N PRO A 32 0.84 -2.42 -9.87
CA PRO A 32 -0.24 -2.15 -10.82
C PRO A 32 -0.53 -3.34 -11.74
N ASN A 33 0.45 -4.21 -11.97
CA ASN A 33 0.31 -5.39 -12.83
C ASN A 33 1.26 -6.52 -12.43
N THR A 34 1.08 -7.68 -13.04
CA THR A 34 1.88 -8.89 -12.78
C THR A 34 3.36 -8.71 -13.17
N VAL A 35 3.68 -7.95 -14.20
CA VAL A 35 5.06 -7.71 -14.65
C VAL A 35 5.86 -6.96 -13.58
N VAL A 36 5.30 -5.88 -13.05
CA VAL A 36 5.91 -5.11 -11.95
C VAL A 36 5.98 -5.96 -10.68
N ALA A 37 4.97 -6.79 -10.41
CA ALA A 37 5.00 -7.70 -9.27
C ALA A 37 6.17 -8.70 -9.34
N LYS A 38 6.38 -9.33 -10.50
CA LYS A 38 7.53 -10.22 -10.77
C LYS A 38 8.86 -9.48 -10.64
N SER A 39 8.95 -8.27 -11.18
CA SER A 39 10.17 -7.43 -11.08
C SER A 39 10.53 -7.12 -9.63
N ARG A 40 9.56 -6.65 -8.83
CA ARG A 40 9.77 -6.34 -7.41
C ARG A 40 10.08 -7.58 -6.58
N PHE A 41 9.51 -8.74 -6.93
CA PHE A 41 9.85 -10.01 -6.28
C PHE A 41 11.34 -10.33 -6.43
N TRP A 42 11.88 -10.27 -7.64
CA TRP A 42 13.31 -10.50 -7.87
C TRP A 42 14.18 -9.43 -7.20
N TYR A 43 13.76 -8.17 -7.21
CA TYR A 43 14.46 -7.09 -6.52
C TYR A 43 14.63 -7.40 -5.02
N PHE A 44 13.57 -7.79 -4.32
CA PHE A 44 13.67 -8.13 -2.90
C PHE A 44 14.34 -9.48 -2.64
N LEU A 45 14.14 -10.47 -3.51
CA LEU A 45 14.70 -11.80 -3.31
C LEU A 45 16.24 -11.81 -3.49
N THR A 46 16.77 -11.00 -4.40
CA THR A 46 18.23 -10.82 -4.53
C THR A 46 18.84 -10.24 -3.26
N GLN A 47 18.19 -9.26 -2.62
CA GLN A 47 18.64 -8.64 -1.37
C GLN A 47 18.57 -9.62 -0.18
N LEU A 48 17.55 -10.47 -0.12
CA LEU A 48 17.32 -11.36 1.03
C LEU A 48 18.02 -12.71 0.93
N ARG A 49 18.13 -13.29 -0.27
CA ARG A 49 18.57 -14.68 -0.48
C ARG A 49 19.58 -14.86 -1.61
N LYS A 50 20.12 -13.77 -2.19
CA LYS A 50 21.10 -13.78 -3.29
C LYS A 50 20.65 -14.57 -4.53
N VAL A 51 19.34 -14.74 -4.72
CA VAL A 51 18.77 -15.42 -5.90
C VAL A 51 18.51 -14.40 -7.00
N LYS A 52 19.11 -14.60 -8.18
CA LYS A 52 18.89 -13.76 -9.36
C LYS A 52 17.83 -14.37 -10.27
N LYS A 53 17.15 -13.52 -11.06
CA LYS A 53 16.15 -13.94 -12.05
C LYS A 53 16.66 -14.99 -13.05
N ALA A 54 17.95 -14.96 -13.39
CA ALA A 54 18.55 -15.91 -14.32
C ALA A 54 18.66 -17.34 -13.75
N ASN A 55 18.82 -17.47 -12.43
CA ASN A 55 19.07 -18.77 -11.77
C ASN A 55 17.86 -19.23 -10.95
N GLY A 56 16.69 -18.65 -11.22
CA GLY A 56 15.47 -18.92 -10.48
C GLY A 56 14.25 -18.78 -11.37
N GLU A 57 13.16 -19.39 -10.91
CA GLU A 57 11.89 -19.39 -11.60
C GLU A 57 10.76 -18.91 -10.68
N ILE A 58 9.71 -18.37 -11.29
CA ILE A 58 8.48 -18.02 -10.59
C ILE A 58 7.52 -19.19 -10.76
N VAL A 59 7.14 -19.80 -9.64
CA VAL A 59 6.28 -20.99 -9.61
C VAL A 59 4.82 -20.58 -9.74
N SER A 60 4.40 -19.50 -9.07
CA SER A 60 3.02 -19.04 -9.13
C SER A 60 2.92 -17.55 -8.88
N ILE A 61 1.94 -16.91 -9.54
CA ILE A 61 1.52 -15.54 -9.25
C ILE A 61 0.00 -15.51 -9.10
N ASN A 62 -0.48 -15.19 -7.89
CA ASN A 62 -1.90 -15.18 -7.58
C ASN A 62 -2.30 -13.78 -7.10
N VAL A 63 -3.44 -13.28 -7.55
CA VAL A 63 -4.02 -12.04 -6.99
C VAL A 63 -4.63 -12.36 -5.62
N ILE A 64 -4.32 -11.54 -4.62
CA ILE A 64 -4.96 -11.63 -3.30
C ILE A 64 -6.04 -10.55 -3.22
N ASN A 65 -7.29 -10.98 -3.26
CA ASN A 65 -8.43 -10.09 -3.03
C ASN A 65 -8.65 -9.89 -1.53
N GLU A 66 -9.15 -8.71 -1.16
CA GLU A 66 -9.51 -8.42 0.23
C GLU A 66 -10.70 -9.27 0.67
N LYS A 67 -10.61 -9.89 1.85
CA LYS A 67 -11.64 -10.83 2.32
C LYS A 67 -12.99 -10.17 2.59
N ARG A 68 -12.97 -8.91 3.04
CA ARG A 68 -14.15 -8.13 3.42
C ARG A 68 -14.01 -6.70 2.85
N PRO A 69 -14.25 -6.50 1.55
CA PRO A 69 -13.99 -5.22 0.87
C PRO A 69 -14.95 -4.11 1.28
N THR A 70 -16.08 -4.43 1.93
CA THR A 70 -17.07 -3.47 2.42
C THR A 70 -16.93 -3.13 3.91
N LYS A 71 -15.93 -3.69 4.60
CA LYS A 71 -15.64 -3.39 6.00
C LYS A 71 -14.58 -2.30 6.07
N VAL A 72 -14.87 -1.19 6.76
CA VAL A 72 -13.85 -0.19 7.11
C VAL A 72 -12.88 -0.78 8.13
N LYS A 73 -11.58 -0.64 7.89
CA LYS A 73 -10.52 -1.20 8.71
C LYS A 73 -9.48 -0.13 9.02
N ASN A 74 -8.73 -0.35 10.09
CA ASN A 74 -7.53 0.43 10.39
C ASN A 74 -6.32 -0.44 10.08
N PHE A 75 -5.32 0.10 9.39
CA PHE A 75 -4.12 -0.62 8.97
C PHE A 75 -2.88 0.05 9.54
N GLY A 76 -2.02 -0.76 10.16
CA GLY A 76 -0.65 -0.37 10.50
C GLY A 76 0.30 -0.77 9.39
N ILE A 77 1.08 0.19 8.88
CA ILE A 77 2.06 -0.04 7.82
C ILE A 77 3.44 0.36 8.30
N TRP A 78 4.35 -0.61 8.28
CA TRP A 78 5.78 -0.40 8.46
C TRP A 78 6.42 -0.26 7.10
N LEU A 79 7.20 0.80 6.93
CA LEU A 79 7.95 1.04 5.71
C LEU A 79 9.39 1.43 6.02
N ARG A 80 10.27 1.12 5.07
CA ARG A 80 11.57 1.74 4.93
C ARG A 80 11.52 2.62 3.69
N TYR A 81 12.06 3.83 3.77
CA TYR A 81 12.15 4.69 2.61
C TYR A 81 13.48 5.43 2.54
N ASP A 82 13.86 5.78 1.31
CA ASP A 82 15.06 6.54 1.04
C ASP A 82 14.68 8.02 0.86
N SER A 83 15.23 8.86 1.73
CA SER A 83 15.18 10.32 1.61
C SER A 83 16.38 10.82 0.79
N ARG A 84 16.51 12.14 0.65
CA ARG A 84 17.69 12.74 0.00
C ARG A 84 18.98 12.55 0.80
N SER A 85 18.87 12.40 2.12
CA SER A 85 20.03 12.41 3.04
C SER A 85 20.29 11.06 3.70
N GLY A 86 19.39 10.08 3.53
CA GLY A 86 19.53 8.78 4.19
C GLY A 86 18.29 7.91 4.11
N THR A 87 18.42 6.66 4.56
CA THR A 87 17.36 5.66 4.56
C THR A 87 16.76 5.54 5.96
N HIS A 88 15.43 5.63 6.09
CA HIS A 88 14.75 5.65 7.38
C HIS A 88 13.59 4.67 7.44
N ASN A 89 13.32 4.18 8.64
CA ASN A 89 12.13 3.39 8.93
C ASN A 89 11.00 4.31 9.42
N MET A 90 9.77 4.01 9.00
CA MET A 90 8.57 4.70 9.45
C MET A 90 7.46 3.71 9.75
N TYR A 91 6.57 4.14 10.63
CA TYR A 91 5.30 3.50 10.90
C TYR A 91 4.17 4.51 10.66
N LYS A 92 3.19 4.15 9.84
CA LYS A 92 2.01 4.98 9.55
C LYS A 92 0.74 4.15 9.68
N GLU A 93 -0.35 4.80 10.04
CA GLU A 93 -1.66 4.16 10.19
C GLU A 93 -2.65 4.79 9.21
N PHE A 94 -3.45 3.95 8.56
CA PHE A 94 -4.45 4.38 7.57
C PHE A 94 -5.80 3.74 7.88
N ARG A 95 -6.88 4.44 7.59
CA ARG A 95 -8.25 3.92 7.72
C ARG A 95 -8.85 3.78 6.33
N GLU A 96 -8.96 2.55 5.85
CA GLU A 96 -9.35 2.23 4.47
C GLU A 96 -10.16 0.92 4.43
N MET A 97 -10.73 0.59 3.27
CA MET A 97 -11.55 -0.62 3.09
C MET A 97 -10.69 -1.86 2.79
N SER A 98 -9.51 -1.67 2.18
CA SER A 98 -8.62 -2.74 1.75
C SER A 98 -7.14 -2.42 1.98
N ARG A 99 -6.30 -3.46 2.00
CA ARG A 99 -4.84 -3.29 2.12
C ARG A 99 -4.22 -2.62 0.91
N THR A 100 -4.80 -2.83 -0.27
CA THR A 100 -4.41 -2.15 -1.51
C THR A 100 -4.64 -0.65 -1.43
N GLU A 101 -5.81 -0.21 -0.95
CA GLU A 101 -6.11 1.22 -0.78
C GLU A 101 -5.27 1.85 0.32
N ALA A 102 -5.04 1.15 1.44
CA ALA A 102 -4.15 1.63 2.49
C ALA A 102 -2.72 1.85 1.99
N VAL A 103 -2.21 0.96 1.13
CA VAL A 103 -0.90 1.12 0.50
C VAL A 103 -0.90 2.23 -0.55
N GLU A 104 -1.98 2.40 -1.29
CA GLU A 104 -2.13 3.51 -2.24
C GLU A 104 -2.12 4.87 -1.53
N ALA A 105 -2.90 5.01 -0.46
CA ALA A 105 -2.90 6.17 0.42
C ALA A 105 -1.50 6.43 1.03
N LEU A 106 -0.79 5.37 1.44
CA LEU A 106 0.60 5.48 1.88
C LEU A 106 1.51 6.08 0.80
N TYR A 107 1.42 5.60 -0.44
CA TYR A 107 2.25 6.12 -1.53
C TYR A 107 1.95 7.59 -1.82
N GLN A 108 0.67 8.00 -1.81
CA GLN A 108 0.28 9.41 -1.96
C GLN A 108 0.81 10.26 -0.81
N ASP A 109 0.68 9.78 0.42
CA ASP A 109 1.15 10.48 1.61
C ASP A 109 2.68 10.67 1.62
N MET A 110 3.42 9.62 1.25
CA MET A 110 4.88 9.65 1.16
C MET A 110 5.37 10.55 0.01
N ALA A 111 4.65 10.58 -1.12
CA ALA A 111 4.95 11.49 -2.22
C ALA A 111 4.68 12.95 -1.83
N ALA A 112 3.56 13.23 -1.16
CA ALA A 112 3.18 14.58 -0.77
C ALA A 112 4.07 15.16 0.33
N ARG A 113 4.26 14.42 1.44
CA ARG A 113 4.95 14.93 2.63
C ARG A 113 6.46 14.80 2.58
N HIS A 114 6.97 13.76 1.90
CA HIS A 114 8.40 13.44 1.90
C HIS A 114 9.02 13.41 0.50
N ARG A 115 8.24 13.70 -0.56
CA ARG A 115 8.67 13.62 -1.97
C ARG A 115 9.26 12.25 -2.32
N ALA A 116 8.87 11.20 -1.60
CA ALA A 116 9.36 9.86 -1.80
C ALA A 116 8.60 9.21 -2.96
N ARG A 117 9.34 8.75 -3.98
CA ARG A 117 8.79 8.08 -5.15
C ARG A 117 8.56 6.60 -4.85
N PHE A 118 7.75 5.94 -5.67
CA PHE A 118 7.44 4.51 -5.54
C PHE A 118 8.69 3.62 -5.37
N GLY A 119 9.73 3.87 -6.19
CA GLY A 119 10.97 3.09 -6.15
C GLY A 119 11.77 3.24 -4.85
N SER A 120 11.61 4.36 -4.15
CA SER A 120 12.33 4.72 -2.92
C SER A 120 11.64 4.23 -1.65
N ILE A 121 10.57 3.43 -1.77
CA ILE A 121 9.79 2.95 -0.62
C ILE A 121 9.73 1.44 -0.66
N HIS A 122 10.09 0.82 0.46
CA HIS A 122 9.95 -0.60 0.74
C HIS A 122 8.90 -0.79 1.83
N ILE A 123 7.83 -1.50 1.51
CA ILE A 123 6.82 -1.87 2.49
C ILE A 123 7.30 -3.11 3.23
N LEU A 124 7.52 -2.99 4.53
CA LEU A 124 8.03 -4.06 5.39
C LEU A 124 6.90 -4.96 5.86
N LYS A 125 5.80 -4.36 6.31
CA LYS A 125 4.66 -5.08 6.87
C LYS A 125 3.38 -4.25 6.76
N VAL A 126 2.27 -4.90 6.45
CA VAL A 126 0.91 -4.32 6.49
C VAL A 126 0.05 -5.23 7.35
N VAL A 127 -0.61 -4.67 8.37
CA VAL A 127 -1.43 -5.42 9.33
C VAL A 127 -2.74 -4.68 9.59
N GLU A 128 -3.85 -5.40 9.62
CA GLU A 128 -5.15 -4.90 10.13
C GLU A 128 -5.05 -4.77 11.65
N ILE A 129 -5.36 -3.60 12.19
CA ILE A 129 -5.38 -3.31 13.62
C ILE A 129 -6.78 -3.63 14.14
N ASP A 130 -6.92 -4.75 14.84
CA ASP A 130 -8.20 -5.21 15.37
C ASP A 130 -8.62 -4.44 16.64
N ASN A 131 -7.66 -4.16 17.53
CA ASN A 131 -7.94 -3.46 18.78
C ASN A 131 -7.78 -1.94 18.60
N ALA A 132 -8.87 -1.19 18.80
CA ALA A 132 -8.91 0.26 18.72
C ALA A 132 -7.90 0.96 19.68
N ASP A 133 -7.62 0.36 20.85
CA ASP A 133 -6.71 0.94 21.84
C ASP A 133 -5.24 0.90 21.39
N THR A 134 -4.91 0.00 20.47
CA THR A 134 -3.54 -0.15 19.96
C THR A 134 -3.17 0.86 18.88
N ILE A 135 -4.16 1.63 18.39
CA ILE A 135 -3.97 2.71 17.42
C ILE A 135 -3.12 3.80 18.07
N ARG A 136 -2.06 4.25 17.39
CA ARG A 136 -1.08 5.20 17.94
C ARG A 136 -1.23 6.60 17.37
N ARG A 137 -1.77 6.75 16.16
CA ARG A 137 -1.80 8.02 15.44
C ARG A 137 -3.02 8.86 15.83
N PRO A 138 -2.85 10.10 16.34
CA PRO A 138 -3.96 10.94 16.79
C PRO A 138 -5.04 11.18 15.72
N TYR A 139 -4.63 11.34 14.46
CA TYR A 139 -5.53 11.57 13.34
C TYR A 139 -6.42 10.36 12.97
N ILE A 140 -6.06 9.15 13.39
CA ILE A 140 -6.95 7.97 13.31
C ILE A 140 -7.78 7.84 14.59
N LYS A 141 -7.20 8.14 15.76
CA LYS A 141 -7.91 8.08 17.05
C LYS A 141 -9.16 8.95 17.08
N GLN A 142 -9.11 10.17 16.52
CA GLN A 142 -10.28 11.06 16.46
C GLN A 142 -11.49 10.42 15.74
N LEU A 143 -11.22 9.51 14.78
CA LEU A 143 -12.26 8.83 14.00
C LEU A 143 -12.90 7.65 14.74
N LEU A 144 -12.39 7.29 15.91
CA LEU A 144 -12.93 6.22 16.77
C LEU A 144 -13.93 6.75 17.82
N SER A 145 -14.17 8.06 17.86
CA SER A 145 -15.12 8.64 18.81
C SER A 145 -16.53 8.07 18.61
N LYS A 146 -17.18 7.72 19.72
CA LYS A 146 -18.54 7.16 19.70
C LYS A 146 -19.51 8.21 19.15
N ASN A 147 -20.38 7.79 18.23
CA ASN A 147 -21.38 8.65 17.59
C ASN A 147 -20.77 9.87 16.88
N LEU A 148 -19.60 9.72 16.26
CA LEU A 148 -18.93 10.78 15.52
C LEU A 148 -19.86 11.40 14.47
N LYS A 149 -20.06 12.71 14.57
CA LYS A 149 -20.78 13.55 13.60
C LYS A 149 -19.95 14.81 13.39
N PHE A 150 -19.86 15.27 12.15
CA PHE A 150 -19.17 16.51 11.80
C PHE A 150 -19.91 17.21 10.67
N PRO A 151 -19.97 18.56 10.67
CA PRO A 151 -20.52 19.29 9.54
C PRO A 151 -19.56 19.21 8.33
N LEU A 152 -20.08 19.52 7.14
CA LEU A 152 -19.27 19.77 5.94
C LEU A 152 -19.44 21.24 5.51
N PRO A 153 -18.78 22.20 6.20
CA PRO A 153 -18.82 23.59 5.79
C PRO A 153 -18.16 23.77 4.42
N HIS A 154 -18.55 24.83 3.71
CA HIS A 154 -17.98 25.20 2.42
C HIS A 154 -18.25 24.18 1.31
N ARG A 155 -19.54 23.96 1.00
CA ARG A 155 -19.95 23.08 -0.11
C ARG A 155 -19.66 23.74 -1.46
N ASP A 156 -18.93 23.03 -2.32
CA ASP A 156 -18.78 23.38 -3.73
C ASP A 156 -19.80 22.58 -4.57
N SER A 157 -20.61 23.30 -5.34
CA SER A 157 -21.68 22.71 -6.16
C SER A 157 -21.27 22.46 -7.61
N GLY A 158 -20.10 22.93 -8.05
CA GLY A 158 -19.57 22.73 -9.40
C GLY A 158 -20.48 23.24 -10.53
N SER A 159 -20.15 24.38 -11.13
CA SER A 159 -20.86 24.86 -12.33
C SER A 159 -20.24 24.31 -13.61
N LYS A 160 -21.05 23.78 -14.52
CA LYS A 160 -20.61 23.43 -15.89
C LYS A 160 -20.40 24.65 -16.79
N LYS A 161 -21.06 25.77 -16.46
CA LYS A 161 -20.94 27.03 -17.19
C LYS A 161 -19.85 27.89 -16.55
N VAL A 162 -19.10 28.60 -17.38
CA VAL A 162 -18.04 29.53 -16.94
C VAL A 162 -18.61 30.67 -16.08
N PHE A 163 -19.80 31.15 -16.42
CA PHE A 163 -20.48 32.23 -15.71
C PHE A 163 -21.80 31.76 -15.11
N ALA A 164 -22.09 32.28 -13.91
CA ALA A 164 -23.37 32.13 -13.22
C ALA A 164 -24.04 33.49 -13.09
N TYR A 165 -25.37 33.52 -13.23
CA TYR A 165 -26.16 34.76 -13.11
C TYR A 165 -26.33 35.23 -11.65
N SER A 166 -25.97 34.37 -10.69
CA SER A 166 -26.00 34.67 -9.26
C SER A 166 -24.69 34.26 -8.60
N ARG A 167 -24.31 34.94 -7.52
CA ARG A 167 -23.16 34.52 -6.69
C ARG A 167 -23.45 33.16 -6.06
N PRO A 168 -22.51 32.21 -6.07
CA PRO A 168 -22.72 30.89 -5.49
C PRO A 168 -22.83 30.98 -3.97
N SER A 169 -23.67 30.12 -3.39
CA SER A 169 -23.70 29.89 -1.95
C SER A 169 -22.94 28.60 -1.62
N THR A 170 -22.26 28.60 -0.48
CA THR A 170 -21.47 27.46 0.01
C THR A 170 -22.10 26.77 1.22
N PHE A 171 -23.34 27.17 1.55
CA PHE A 171 -24.17 26.50 2.56
C PHE A 171 -24.81 25.23 1.97
N ALA A 172 -25.11 24.29 2.86
CA ALA A 172 -25.79 23.03 2.54
C ALA A 172 -27.30 23.15 2.75
#